data_AF-A0A970M9R0-F1
#
_entry.id   AF-A0A970M9R0-F1
#
_cell.length_a   1.000
_cell.length_b   1.000
_cell.length_c   1.000
_cell.angle_alpha   90.00
_cell.angle_beta   90.00
_cell.angle_gamma   90.00
#
_symmetry.space_group_name_H-M   'P 1'
#
loop_
_entity.id
_entity.type
_entity.pdbx_description
1 polymer ?
#
loop_
_entity_poly.entity_id
_entity_poly.type
_entity_poly.pdbx_seq_one_letter_code
_entity_poly.pdbx_strand_id
1 'polypeptide(L)'
;MHLDDFYPLWGGGWGSNYMGLWVGVGALNDQWGLAHEFMHGVQATTAAFADCGGTACWIYESHANWMPHQIWRNDVHCAEMLVNSSHLYYGSTRTRYCNWQFFEFLKDKHCYSAVHDMWAATAPSGQRDPWQKLMRNQDWTIEQLNDLFGEWAMHNITWDYRNPPPTDQSNQSSIYRNAWGTVGDDPGTRTARRLRRTRLEALNESWQADRRFVSPYYWAPQRWGYNVIELFPEAGASDITVAFRGVIQDGANTGFRYGLVATDSGLTTSRYSQLKAGTDGAIRFCVSANERIFLVVTATPTQYQNIPWTAQGDGPSYASLYRYPYMIALQNAWPEGFRDGTLDACPAGTVRHSNGNGCAPASTPSSVYVGPYARVLGGTVSGNARIEDQATIISGTVSGGTVGALSVVGVQSHPGHGAASFNVRGSAVLQSTFYPLGWFANNASISGTARYLGDLEVWSNSKTSGNFWGLVDDGWAGVDTMTEVTAAPPYTWRN
;
A
#
# COMPACT_ATOMS: atom_id res chain seq x y z
N MET A 1 -6.85 5.77 -36.06
CA MET A 1 -5.52 5.25 -35.71
C MET A 1 -4.51 5.93 -36.60
N HIS A 2 -3.49 6.54 -36.01
CA HIS A 2 -2.36 7.17 -36.70
C HIS A 2 -1.10 6.37 -36.42
N LEU A 3 -0.38 6.02 -37.49
CA LEU A 3 0.88 5.30 -37.43
C LEU A 3 1.98 6.21 -37.98
N ASP A 4 2.92 6.61 -37.12
CA ASP A 4 4.04 7.46 -37.50
C ASP A 4 5.14 7.37 -36.43
N ASP A 5 6.41 7.36 -36.84
CA ASP A 5 7.56 7.28 -35.93
C ASP A 5 7.68 8.47 -34.97
N PHE A 6 6.98 9.58 -35.24
CA PHE A 6 6.89 10.72 -34.32
C PHE A 6 6.14 10.38 -33.03
N TYR A 7 5.18 9.45 -33.06
CA TYR A 7 4.35 9.17 -31.91
C TYR A 7 4.99 8.11 -30.98
N PRO A 8 4.79 8.22 -29.65
CA PRO A 8 4.96 7.09 -28.75
C PRO A 8 3.74 6.16 -28.89
N LEU A 9 3.32 5.51 -27.81
CA LEU A 9 2.10 4.72 -27.76
C LEU A 9 1.07 5.44 -26.89
N TRP A 10 0.07 6.06 -27.51
CA TRP A 10 -0.96 6.85 -26.82
C TRP A 10 -2.36 6.58 -27.37
N GLY A 11 -3.35 6.52 -26.48
CA GLY A 11 -4.76 6.41 -26.77
C GLY A 11 -5.59 7.45 -26.03
N GLY A 12 -6.78 7.75 -26.55
CA GLY A 12 -7.65 8.75 -25.95
C GLY A 12 -8.76 9.21 -26.90
N GLY A 13 -9.30 10.40 -26.68
CA GLY A 13 -10.36 10.97 -27.51
C GLY A 13 -9.85 11.84 -28.66
N TRP A 14 -10.42 11.71 -29.85
CA TRP A 14 -10.34 12.73 -30.90
C TRP A 14 -11.58 13.63 -30.81
N GLY A 15 -11.45 14.79 -30.18
CA GLY A 15 -12.61 15.66 -29.91
C GLY A 15 -13.66 14.96 -29.03
N SER A 16 -14.92 15.36 -29.13
CA SER A 16 -16.00 14.73 -28.37
C SER A 16 -16.46 13.44 -29.03
N ASN A 17 -16.38 12.31 -28.32
CA ASN A 17 -16.97 11.00 -28.65
C ASN A 17 -16.30 10.16 -29.76
N TYR A 18 -15.07 10.48 -30.20
CA TYR A 18 -14.33 9.61 -31.13
C TYR A 18 -13.11 8.98 -30.47
N MET A 19 -12.88 7.70 -30.73
CA MET A 19 -11.68 7.00 -30.30
C MET A 19 -10.46 7.44 -31.12
N GLY A 20 -9.37 7.76 -30.44
CA GLY A 20 -8.07 8.11 -31.00
C GLY A 20 -6.99 7.14 -30.51
N LEU A 21 -6.05 6.82 -31.41
CA LEU A 21 -4.86 6.04 -31.12
C LEU A 21 -3.73 6.55 -32.00
N TRP A 22 -2.60 6.88 -31.40
CA TRP A 22 -1.37 7.38 -32.03
C TRP A 22 -0.23 6.45 -31.63
N VAL A 23 0.36 5.77 -32.62
CA VAL A 23 1.29 4.67 -32.38
C VAL A 23 2.54 4.86 -33.21
N GLY A 24 3.68 4.94 -32.53
CA GLY A 24 5.01 4.78 -33.12
C GLY A 24 5.21 3.38 -33.66
N VAL A 25 5.86 3.23 -34.81
CA VAL A 25 6.08 1.91 -35.44
C VAL A 25 6.83 0.96 -34.48
N GLY A 26 7.75 1.49 -33.67
CA GLY A 26 8.48 0.73 -32.65
C GLY A 26 7.61 0.15 -31.53
N ALA A 27 6.43 0.72 -31.27
CA ALA A 27 5.52 0.29 -30.23
C ALA A 27 4.49 -0.76 -30.71
N LEU A 28 4.43 -1.07 -32.00
CA LEU A 28 3.47 -2.03 -32.57
C LEU A 28 3.64 -3.46 -32.05
N ASN A 29 4.81 -3.79 -31.49
CA ASN A 29 5.06 -5.10 -30.89
C ASN A 29 4.66 -5.18 -29.40
N ASP A 30 4.34 -4.06 -28.77
CA ASP A 30 3.86 -4.03 -27.39
C ASP A 30 2.36 -4.32 -27.35
N GLN A 31 2.00 -5.60 -27.34
CA GLN A 31 0.61 -6.02 -27.35
C GLN A 31 -0.15 -5.54 -26.11
N TRP A 32 0.48 -5.58 -24.93
CA TRP A 32 -0.12 -5.11 -23.68
C TRP A 32 -0.40 -3.62 -23.75
N GLY A 33 0.62 -2.83 -24.10
CA GLY A 33 0.51 -1.38 -24.27
C GLY A 33 -0.55 -1.00 -25.31
N LEU A 34 -0.62 -1.70 -26.44
CA LEU A 34 -1.61 -1.42 -27.48
C LEU A 34 -3.04 -1.62 -26.99
N ALA A 35 -3.31 -2.70 -26.26
CA ALA A 35 -4.62 -2.95 -25.67
C ALA A 35 -4.95 -1.97 -24.55
N HIS A 36 -3.95 -1.57 -23.76
CA HIS A 36 -4.06 -0.53 -22.73
C HIS A 36 -4.48 0.81 -23.35
N GLU A 37 -3.74 1.30 -24.35
CA GLU A 37 -4.07 2.56 -25.03
C GLU A 37 -5.37 2.49 -25.84
N PHE A 38 -5.68 1.35 -26.45
CA PHE A 38 -6.97 1.15 -27.09
C PHE A 38 -8.12 1.37 -26.10
N MET A 39 -7.95 0.92 -24.85
CA MET A 39 -8.95 1.14 -23.81
C MET A 39 -9.11 2.61 -23.46
N HIS A 40 -8.04 3.42 -23.43
CA HIS A 40 -8.18 4.87 -23.28
C HIS A 40 -9.03 5.49 -24.39
N GLY A 41 -8.90 4.97 -25.62
CA GLY A 41 -9.80 5.32 -26.72
C GLY A 41 -11.27 5.03 -26.39
N VAL A 42 -11.57 3.82 -25.92
CA VAL A 42 -12.95 3.43 -25.55
C VAL A 42 -13.47 4.26 -24.37
N GLN A 43 -12.65 4.53 -23.36
CA GLN A 43 -13.04 5.34 -22.20
C GLN A 43 -13.49 6.75 -22.62
N ALA A 44 -12.86 7.33 -23.63
CA ALA A 44 -13.17 8.66 -24.15
C ALA A 44 -14.55 8.76 -24.83
N THR A 45 -15.22 7.65 -25.12
CA THR A 45 -16.58 7.62 -25.68
C THR A 45 -17.67 7.40 -24.62
N THR A 46 -17.33 7.44 -23.33
CA THR A 46 -18.25 7.14 -22.22
C THR A 46 -18.63 8.40 -21.42
N ALA A 47 -19.60 8.25 -20.51
CA ALA A 47 -19.95 9.32 -19.57
C ALA A 47 -18.81 9.61 -18.56
N ALA A 48 -17.89 8.67 -18.39
CA ALA A 48 -16.64 8.78 -17.63
C ALA A 48 -16.81 9.37 -16.21
N PHE A 49 -15.78 10.01 -15.63
CA PHE A 49 -15.76 10.40 -14.22
C PHE A 49 -15.41 11.87 -14.00
N ALA A 50 -16.34 12.76 -14.34
CA ALA A 50 -16.10 14.22 -14.29
C ALA A 50 -15.78 14.77 -12.88
N ASP A 51 -16.14 14.07 -11.81
CA ASP A 51 -15.93 14.53 -10.43
C ASP A 51 -14.66 13.89 -9.77
N CYS A 52 -13.85 13.15 -10.54
CA CYS A 52 -12.66 12.42 -10.06
C CYS A 52 -11.33 13.22 -10.16
N GLY A 53 -11.38 14.50 -10.55
CA GLY A 53 -10.19 15.35 -10.61
C GLY A 53 -9.47 15.40 -11.97
N GLY A 54 -10.16 15.07 -13.07
CA GLY A 54 -9.66 15.33 -14.43
C GLY A 54 -8.84 14.19 -15.06
N THR A 55 -7.88 14.54 -15.92
CA THR A 55 -7.16 13.61 -16.82
C THR A 55 -6.26 12.62 -16.09
N ALA A 56 -5.88 12.89 -14.85
CA ALA A 56 -5.04 12.01 -14.03
C ALA A 56 -5.82 11.24 -12.95
N CYS A 57 -7.15 11.20 -13.05
CA CYS A 57 -7.98 10.34 -12.22
C CYS A 57 -7.51 8.88 -12.34
N TRP A 58 -7.29 8.23 -11.19
CA TRP A 58 -6.62 6.93 -11.11
C TRP A 58 -7.29 5.80 -11.91
N ILE A 59 -8.62 5.86 -12.07
CA ILE A 59 -9.39 4.76 -12.67
C ILE A 59 -9.12 4.60 -14.17
N TYR A 60 -8.73 5.68 -14.86
CA TYR A 60 -8.43 5.62 -16.29
C TYR A 60 -7.30 4.62 -16.53
N GLU A 61 -6.20 4.78 -15.79
CA GLU A 61 -5.01 3.93 -15.87
C GLU A 61 -5.24 2.53 -15.30
N SER A 62 -5.98 2.45 -14.20
CA SER A 62 -6.29 1.19 -13.53
C SER A 62 -7.13 0.29 -14.44
N HIS A 63 -8.21 0.84 -14.99
CA HIS A 63 -9.09 0.12 -15.91
C HIS A 63 -8.36 -0.19 -17.22
N ALA A 64 -7.57 0.74 -17.75
CA ALA A 64 -6.79 0.48 -18.97
C ALA A 64 -5.73 -0.62 -18.77
N ASN A 65 -5.20 -0.85 -17.56
CA ASN A 65 -4.37 -2.04 -17.25
C ASN A 65 -5.19 -3.31 -16.98
N TRP A 66 -6.40 -3.16 -16.43
CA TRP A 66 -7.28 -4.29 -16.17
C TRP A 66 -7.76 -4.98 -17.46
N MET A 67 -8.01 -4.19 -18.52
CA MET A 67 -8.49 -4.71 -19.80
C MET A 67 -7.53 -5.66 -20.53
N PRO A 68 -6.23 -5.34 -20.74
CA PRO A 68 -5.28 -6.28 -21.31
C PRO A 68 -5.09 -7.52 -20.41
N HIS A 69 -5.20 -7.39 -19.08
CA HIS A 69 -5.19 -8.54 -18.18
C HIS A 69 -6.34 -9.54 -18.50
N GLN A 70 -7.50 -9.06 -18.97
CA GLN A 70 -8.61 -9.95 -19.33
C GLN A 70 -8.28 -10.82 -20.56
N ILE A 71 -7.33 -10.40 -21.40
CA ILE A 71 -6.84 -11.10 -22.59
C ILE A 71 -5.63 -11.96 -22.23
N TRP A 72 -4.60 -11.37 -21.60
CA TRP A 72 -3.36 -12.03 -21.19
C TRP A 72 -3.36 -12.29 -19.69
N ARG A 73 -4.20 -13.23 -19.25
CA ARG A 73 -4.47 -13.49 -17.82
C ARG A 73 -3.26 -13.89 -16.98
N ASN A 74 -2.18 -14.37 -17.60
CA ASN A 74 -0.94 -14.73 -16.88
C ASN A 74 0.02 -13.55 -16.69
N ASP A 75 -0.25 -12.41 -17.33
CA ASP A 75 0.53 -11.19 -17.16
C ASP A 75 -0.20 -10.26 -16.17
N VAL A 76 0.47 -9.96 -15.07
CA VAL A 76 -0.04 -9.11 -13.98
C VAL A 76 0.59 -7.71 -14.01
N HIS A 77 1.46 -7.43 -14.98
CA HIS A 77 2.12 -6.14 -15.15
C HIS A 77 2.70 -5.59 -13.82
N CYS A 78 2.52 -4.30 -13.55
CA CYS A 78 3.03 -3.63 -12.35
C CYS A 78 2.21 -3.89 -11.08
N ALA A 79 1.18 -4.74 -11.11
CA ALA A 79 0.21 -4.93 -10.02
C ALA A 79 0.82 -5.23 -8.65
N GLU A 80 2.04 -5.79 -8.62
CA GLU A 80 2.81 -5.99 -7.38
C GLU A 80 2.99 -4.68 -6.56
N MET A 81 2.91 -3.51 -7.20
CA MET A 81 3.00 -2.21 -6.52
C MET A 81 1.93 -2.04 -5.44
N LEU A 82 0.65 -2.28 -5.76
CA LEU A 82 -0.41 -2.20 -4.75
C LEU A 82 -0.19 -3.23 -3.64
N VAL A 83 0.26 -4.44 -3.98
CA VAL A 83 0.52 -5.51 -3.00
C VAL A 83 1.55 -5.06 -1.97
N ASN A 84 2.57 -4.32 -2.39
CA ASN A 84 3.62 -3.81 -1.53
C ASN A 84 3.22 -2.53 -0.78
N SER A 85 2.15 -1.85 -1.17
CA SER A 85 1.73 -0.57 -0.58
C SER A 85 0.23 -0.56 -0.28
N SER A 86 -0.29 -1.67 0.24
CA SER A 86 -1.74 -1.87 0.44
C SER A 86 -2.37 -0.90 1.42
N HIS A 87 -1.58 -0.29 2.29
CA HIS A 87 -2.02 0.66 3.31
C HIS A 87 -2.39 2.04 2.74
N LEU A 88 -2.00 2.33 1.50
CA LEU A 88 -2.35 3.58 0.83
C LEU A 88 -3.81 3.59 0.43
N TYR A 89 -4.38 4.78 0.29
CA TYR A 89 -5.77 4.89 -0.12
C TYR A 89 -5.96 4.26 -1.49
N TYR A 90 -7.04 3.49 -1.63
CA TYR A 90 -7.32 2.90 -2.93
C TYR A 90 -7.66 4.02 -3.92
N GLY A 91 -7.00 3.99 -5.08
CA GLY A 91 -7.00 5.07 -6.06
C GLY A 91 -5.85 6.08 -5.92
N SER A 92 -4.84 5.77 -5.09
CA SER A 92 -3.60 6.57 -5.07
C SER A 92 -2.92 6.59 -6.42
N THR A 93 -2.36 7.75 -6.79
CA THR A 93 -1.59 7.89 -8.05
C THR A 93 -0.35 7.01 -8.04
N ARG A 94 0.20 6.71 -6.86
CA ARG A 94 1.36 5.82 -6.71
C ARG A 94 1.08 4.40 -7.20
N THR A 95 -0.19 3.98 -7.19
CA THR A 95 -0.61 2.65 -7.62
C THR A 95 -1.64 2.68 -8.74
N ARG A 96 -1.88 3.82 -9.41
CA ARG A 96 -2.99 3.96 -10.37
C ARG A 96 -2.95 2.98 -11.53
N TYR A 97 -1.76 2.63 -12.02
CA TYR A 97 -1.57 1.62 -13.07
C TYR A 97 -1.69 0.17 -12.55
N CYS A 98 -1.58 0.00 -11.24
CA CYS A 98 -1.22 -1.27 -10.60
C CYS A 98 -2.24 -1.73 -9.55
N ASN A 99 -3.38 -1.05 -9.44
CA ASN A 99 -4.37 -1.30 -8.38
C ASN A 99 -5.62 -2.06 -8.86
N TRP A 100 -5.66 -2.55 -10.10
CA TRP A 100 -6.83 -3.19 -10.72
C TRP A 100 -7.31 -4.50 -10.06
N GLN A 101 -6.63 -5.03 -9.05
CA GLN A 101 -6.99 -6.27 -8.35
C GLN A 101 -8.37 -6.20 -7.70
N PHE A 102 -8.82 -5.02 -7.26
CA PHE A 102 -10.19 -4.87 -6.78
C PHE A 102 -11.21 -5.10 -7.90
N PHE A 103 -10.91 -4.77 -9.15
CA PHE A 103 -11.80 -5.08 -10.28
C PHE A 103 -11.89 -6.59 -10.54
N GLU A 104 -10.83 -7.34 -10.27
CA GLU A 104 -10.91 -8.81 -10.31
C GLU A 104 -11.84 -9.36 -9.23
N PHE A 105 -11.77 -8.81 -8.01
CA PHE A 105 -12.67 -9.21 -6.93
C PHE A 105 -14.11 -8.76 -7.18
N LEU A 106 -14.31 -7.53 -7.65
CA LEU A 106 -15.63 -7.02 -8.02
C LEU A 106 -16.24 -7.85 -9.17
N LYS A 107 -15.43 -8.23 -10.17
CA LYS A 107 -15.81 -9.11 -11.26
C LYS A 107 -16.21 -10.49 -10.74
N ASP A 108 -15.44 -11.09 -9.84
CA ASP A 108 -15.76 -12.40 -9.25
C ASP A 108 -17.14 -12.38 -8.58
N LYS A 109 -17.41 -11.35 -7.76
CA LYS A 109 -18.63 -11.25 -6.97
C LYS A 109 -19.86 -10.74 -7.75
N HIS A 110 -19.65 -9.85 -8.73
CA HIS A 110 -20.72 -9.08 -9.38
C HIS A 110 -20.65 -9.06 -10.91
N CYS A 111 -19.86 -9.95 -11.51
CA CYS A 111 -19.62 -10.06 -12.95
C CYS A 111 -18.93 -8.83 -13.58
N TYR A 112 -18.56 -8.94 -14.86
CA TYR A 112 -17.87 -7.89 -15.61
C TYR A 112 -18.66 -6.56 -15.67
N SER A 113 -19.99 -6.64 -15.72
CA SER A 113 -20.87 -5.47 -15.80
C SER A 113 -20.68 -4.53 -14.61
N ALA A 114 -20.38 -5.04 -13.41
CA ALA A 114 -20.15 -4.20 -12.25
C ALA A 114 -18.99 -3.19 -12.45
N VAL A 115 -17.94 -3.58 -13.19
CA VAL A 115 -16.83 -2.69 -13.53
C VAL A 115 -17.19 -1.79 -14.73
N HIS A 116 -17.73 -2.36 -15.80
CA HIS A 116 -18.01 -1.62 -17.03
C HIS A 116 -19.13 -0.59 -16.89
N ASP A 117 -20.17 -0.88 -16.13
CA ASP A 117 -21.33 -0.01 -15.97
C ASP A 117 -20.96 1.29 -15.23
N MET A 118 -19.86 1.30 -14.46
CA MET A 118 -19.32 2.53 -13.83
C MET A 118 -19.00 3.60 -14.90
N TRP A 119 -18.52 3.18 -16.07
CA TRP A 119 -18.12 4.08 -17.16
C TRP A 119 -19.32 4.60 -17.96
N ALA A 120 -20.26 3.72 -18.26
CA ALA A 120 -21.42 4.04 -19.10
C ALA A 120 -22.53 4.79 -18.33
N ALA A 121 -22.67 4.55 -17.03
CA ALA A 121 -23.75 5.14 -16.24
C ALA A 121 -23.69 6.67 -16.20
N THR A 122 -24.83 7.32 -16.44
CA THR A 122 -25.00 8.75 -16.17
C THR A 122 -25.25 8.95 -14.68
N ALA A 123 -24.68 9.99 -14.06
CA ALA A 123 -24.93 10.32 -12.65
C ALA A 123 -25.04 11.85 -12.46
N PRO A 124 -25.80 12.33 -11.47
CA PRO A 124 -25.88 13.76 -11.15
C PRO A 124 -24.51 14.35 -10.80
N SER A 125 -24.34 15.66 -11.01
CA SER A 125 -23.14 16.38 -10.56
C SER A 125 -22.91 16.19 -9.05
N GLY A 126 -21.67 15.92 -8.65
CA GLY A 126 -21.31 15.56 -7.27
C GLY A 126 -21.48 14.08 -6.95
N GLN A 127 -21.85 13.25 -7.94
CA GLN A 127 -21.96 11.78 -7.83
C GLN A 127 -21.28 11.06 -9.01
N ARG A 128 -20.36 11.73 -9.72
CA ARG A 128 -19.67 11.16 -10.91
C ARG A 128 -18.25 10.71 -10.59
N ASP A 129 -17.90 10.50 -9.33
CA ASP A 129 -16.70 9.74 -8.94
C ASP A 129 -16.92 8.23 -9.17
N PRO A 130 -15.87 7.44 -9.47
CA PRO A 130 -15.97 6.00 -9.62
C PRO A 130 -16.77 5.28 -8.53
N TRP A 131 -16.52 5.59 -7.27
CA TRP A 131 -17.12 4.88 -6.15
C TRP A 131 -18.58 5.24 -5.95
N GLN A 132 -18.92 6.51 -6.17
CA GLN A 132 -20.31 6.96 -6.14
C GLN A 132 -21.12 6.33 -7.27
N LYS A 133 -20.54 6.21 -8.48
CA LYS A 133 -21.19 5.50 -9.59
C LYS A 133 -21.34 4.01 -9.31
N LEU A 134 -20.33 3.35 -8.76
CA LEU A 134 -20.43 1.95 -8.35
C LEU A 134 -21.56 1.76 -7.33
N MET A 135 -21.57 2.56 -6.26
CA MET A 135 -22.63 2.51 -5.25
C MET A 135 -24.00 2.72 -5.87
N ARG A 136 -24.15 3.72 -6.75
CA ARG A 136 -25.43 4.00 -7.43
C ARG A 136 -25.88 2.86 -8.34
N ASN A 137 -24.96 2.25 -9.08
CA ASN A 137 -25.28 1.15 -10.00
C ASN A 137 -25.67 -0.14 -9.27
N GLN A 138 -25.12 -0.35 -8.08
CA GLN A 138 -25.38 -1.54 -7.27
C GLN A 138 -26.43 -1.34 -6.18
N ASP A 139 -27.00 -0.12 -6.08
CA ASP A 139 -27.89 0.30 -4.98
C ASP A 139 -27.26 0.06 -3.58
N TRP A 140 -25.97 0.41 -3.46
CA TRP A 140 -25.21 0.26 -2.23
C TRP A 140 -25.14 1.55 -1.42
N THR A 141 -25.21 1.35 -0.10
CA THR A 141 -24.73 2.31 0.89
C THR A 141 -23.20 2.30 0.97
N ILE A 142 -22.62 3.34 1.60
CA ILE A 142 -21.19 3.37 1.90
C ILE A 142 -20.76 2.19 2.77
N GLU A 143 -21.61 1.71 3.70
CA GLU A 143 -21.29 0.55 4.54
C GLU A 143 -21.21 -0.76 3.74
N GLN A 144 -22.05 -0.94 2.71
CA GLN A 144 -21.95 -2.11 1.81
C GLN A 144 -20.70 -2.05 0.92
N LEU A 145 -20.34 -0.86 0.42
CA LEU A 145 -19.06 -0.68 -0.28
C LEU A 145 -17.88 -0.97 0.66
N ASN A 146 -17.96 -0.51 1.91
CA ASN A 146 -16.96 -0.75 2.94
C ASN A 146 -16.83 -2.26 3.26
N ASP A 147 -17.93 -2.99 3.36
CA ASP A 147 -17.93 -4.45 3.52
C ASP A 147 -17.16 -5.12 2.38
N LEU A 148 -17.44 -4.73 1.13
CA LEU A 148 -16.76 -5.27 -0.05
C LEU A 148 -15.24 -5.02 -0.03
N PHE A 149 -14.79 -3.82 0.36
CA PHE A 149 -13.36 -3.55 0.53
C PHE A 149 -12.73 -4.38 1.65
N GLY A 150 -13.45 -4.58 2.76
CA GLY A 150 -13.00 -5.43 3.86
C GLY A 150 -12.85 -6.90 3.46
N GLU A 151 -13.84 -7.43 2.73
CA GLU A 151 -13.77 -8.79 2.18
C GLU A 151 -12.63 -8.92 1.17
N TRP A 152 -12.53 -7.99 0.22
CA TRP A 152 -11.44 -7.96 -0.76
C TRP A 152 -10.08 -8.04 -0.08
N ALA A 153 -9.83 -7.18 0.92
CA ALA A 153 -8.57 -7.18 1.65
C ALA A 153 -8.26 -8.52 2.33
N MET A 154 -9.27 -9.23 2.86
CA MET A 154 -9.10 -10.57 3.42
C MET A 154 -8.75 -11.61 2.35
N HIS A 155 -9.41 -11.54 1.18
CA HIS A 155 -9.13 -12.42 0.04
C HIS A 155 -7.73 -12.20 -0.56
N ASN A 156 -7.12 -11.02 -0.38
CA ASN A 156 -5.75 -10.73 -0.84
C ASN A 156 -4.66 -11.54 -0.13
N ILE A 157 -4.96 -12.20 1.00
CA ILE A 157 -4.00 -13.09 1.67
C ILE A 157 -3.62 -14.27 0.76
N THR A 158 -4.61 -14.79 0.01
CA THR A 158 -4.44 -15.97 -0.86
C THR A 158 -4.70 -15.69 -2.33
N TRP A 159 -5.25 -14.52 -2.66
CA TRP A 159 -5.65 -14.11 -4.02
C TRP A 159 -6.67 -15.06 -4.66
N ASP A 160 -7.60 -15.60 -3.87
CA ASP A 160 -8.54 -16.65 -4.24
C ASP A 160 -9.74 -16.17 -5.07
N TYR A 161 -9.52 -15.18 -5.93
CA TYR A 161 -10.54 -14.71 -6.86
C TYR A 161 -10.80 -15.73 -7.97
N ARG A 162 -12.03 -15.74 -8.45
CA ARG A 162 -12.45 -16.59 -9.56
C ARG A 162 -13.00 -15.77 -10.72
N ASN A 163 -12.86 -16.29 -11.92
CA ASN A 163 -13.56 -15.72 -13.05
C ASN A 163 -15.05 -16.11 -13.00
N PRO A 164 -15.99 -15.20 -13.33
CA PRO A 164 -17.39 -15.55 -13.45
C PRO A 164 -17.68 -16.17 -14.84
N PRO A 165 -18.85 -16.81 -15.04
CA PRO A 165 -19.35 -17.13 -16.37
C PRO A 165 -19.35 -15.90 -17.32
N PRO A 166 -19.16 -16.06 -18.64
CA PRO A 166 -19.12 -17.31 -19.40
C PRO A 166 -17.72 -17.97 -19.49
N THR A 167 -16.76 -17.52 -18.67
CA THR A 167 -15.44 -18.16 -18.63
C THR A 167 -15.49 -19.54 -17.97
N ASP A 168 -14.36 -20.24 -17.95
CA ASP A 168 -14.17 -21.55 -17.32
C ASP A 168 -14.29 -21.57 -15.78
N GLN A 169 -14.66 -20.44 -15.16
CA GLN A 169 -14.73 -20.28 -13.70
C GLN A 169 -13.42 -20.60 -12.97
N SER A 170 -12.31 -20.41 -13.67
CA SER A 170 -10.96 -20.67 -13.18
C SER A 170 -10.62 -19.83 -11.94
N ASN A 171 -9.93 -20.47 -11.01
CA ASN A 171 -9.29 -19.82 -9.87
C ASN A 171 -7.99 -19.16 -10.35
N GLN A 172 -7.79 -17.88 -10.04
CA GLN A 172 -6.62 -17.10 -10.50
C GLN A 172 -5.48 -17.07 -9.47
N SER A 173 -5.65 -17.66 -8.31
CA SER A 173 -4.73 -17.52 -7.18
C SER A 173 -3.30 -17.99 -7.47
N SER A 174 -3.12 -19.04 -8.27
CA SER A 174 -1.80 -19.53 -8.66
C SER A 174 -1.06 -18.53 -9.54
N ILE A 175 -1.75 -17.84 -10.44
CA ILE A 175 -1.17 -16.79 -11.31
C ILE A 175 -0.60 -15.68 -10.43
N TYR A 176 -1.43 -15.18 -9.52
CA TYR A 176 -1.09 -14.09 -8.62
C TYR A 176 0.04 -14.45 -7.65
N ARG A 177 -0.03 -15.61 -7.00
CA ARG A 177 1.06 -16.08 -6.11
C ARG A 177 2.36 -16.33 -6.86
N ASN A 178 2.32 -16.83 -8.10
CA ASN A 178 3.52 -17.04 -8.90
C ASN A 178 4.20 -15.71 -9.26
N ALA A 179 3.42 -14.69 -9.63
CA ALA A 179 3.96 -13.41 -10.03
C ALA A 179 4.42 -12.57 -8.82
N TRP A 180 3.60 -12.49 -7.77
CA TRP A 180 3.83 -11.62 -6.63
C TRP A 180 4.55 -12.31 -5.48
N GLY A 181 4.63 -13.64 -5.43
CA GLY A 181 4.98 -14.36 -4.21
C GLY A 181 3.87 -14.32 -3.16
N THR A 182 4.10 -14.88 -1.98
CA THR A 182 3.12 -14.89 -0.89
C THR A 182 3.34 -13.74 0.09
N VAL A 183 2.30 -13.33 0.83
CA VAL A 183 2.41 -12.25 1.84
C VAL A 183 3.34 -12.63 2.99
N GLY A 184 3.52 -13.92 3.22
CA GLY A 184 4.26 -14.45 4.34
C GLY A 184 5.71 -14.84 4.05
N ASP A 185 6.19 -14.66 2.82
CA ASP A 185 7.55 -15.01 2.42
C ASP A 185 8.59 -14.05 3.02
N ASP A 186 9.82 -14.52 3.19
CA ASP A 186 10.95 -13.62 3.38
C ASP A 186 11.12 -12.77 2.10
N PRO A 187 11.14 -11.43 2.20
CA PRO A 187 11.32 -10.57 1.04
C PRO A 187 12.66 -10.79 0.31
N GLY A 188 13.68 -11.35 0.98
CA GLY A 188 14.99 -11.61 0.40
C GLY A 188 15.59 -10.38 -0.28
N THR A 189 16.00 -10.55 -1.53
CA THR A 189 16.54 -9.46 -2.38
C THR A 189 15.46 -8.56 -2.99
N ARG A 190 14.17 -8.95 -2.93
CA ARG A 190 13.05 -8.13 -3.42
C ARG A 190 12.65 -7.12 -2.36
N THR A 191 13.47 -6.09 -2.23
CA THR A 191 13.38 -5.05 -1.20
C THR A 191 11.97 -4.45 -1.04
N ALA A 192 11.24 -4.20 -2.13
CA ALA A 192 9.88 -3.63 -2.07
C ALA A 192 8.87 -4.51 -1.31
N ARG A 193 9.08 -5.83 -1.23
CA ARG A 193 8.17 -6.75 -0.52
C ARG A 193 8.20 -6.61 1.01
N ARG A 194 9.15 -5.84 1.56
CA ARG A 194 9.28 -5.58 3.00
C ARG A 194 8.10 -4.81 3.58
N LEU A 195 7.29 -4.18 2.74
CA LEU A 195 6.14 -3.35 3.11
C LEU A 195 4.78 -4.09 3.06
N ARG A 196 4.78 -5.41 2.83
CA ARG A 196 3.54 -6.22 2.73
C ARG A 196 2.91 -6.60 4.06
N ARG A 197 3.72 -6.80 5.10
CA ARG A 197 3.28 -7.21 6.44
C ARG A 197 3.55 -6.08 7.42
N THR A 198 2.47 -5.53 7.98
CA THR A 198 2.53 -4.50 9.00
C THR A 198 3.04 -5.12 10.30
N ARG A 199 4.17 -4.63 10.79
CA ARG A 199 4.67 -4.94 12.13
C ARG A 199 4.05 -3.94 13.10
N LEU A 200 3.33 -4.44 14.09
CA LEU A 200 2.74 -3.56 15.10
C LEU A 200 3.81 -3.08 16.08
N GLU A 201 3.47 -2.03 16.82
CA GLU A 201 4.31 -1.49 17.88
C GLU A 201 3.67 -1.79 19.23
N ALA A 202 4.50 -1.99 20.27
CA ALA A 202 4.00 -2.07 21.63
C ALA A 202 3.26 -0.77 21.98
N LEU A 203 2.03 -0.88 22.50
CA LEU A 203 1.26 0.30 22.89
C LEU A 203 1.92 1.04 24.06
N ASN A 204 2.55 0.29 24.96
CA ASN A 204 3.25 0.78 26.14
C ASN A 204 4.29 -0.26 26.60
N GLU A 205 5.06 0.07 27.64
CA GLU A 205 6.13 -0.80 28.17
C GLU A 205 5.62 -2.12 28.79
N SER A 206 4.34 -2.18 29.18
CA SER A 206 3.69 -3.36 29.79
C SER A 206 3.14 -4.36 28.76
N TRP A 207 3.51 -4.24 27.48
CA TRP A 207 2.99 -5.05 26.37
C TRP A 207 3.10 -6.57 26.58
N GLN A 208 4.08 -7.04 27.37
CA GLN A 208 4.21 -8.46 27.71
C GLN A 208 3.04 -8.96 28.57
N ALA A 209 2.51 -8.10 29.44
CA ALA A 209 1.44 -8.43 30.38
C ALA A 209 0.06 -8.14 29.79
N ASP A 210 -0.13 -6.96 29.18
CA ASP A 210 -1.43 -6.53 28.66
C ASP A 210 -1.70 -7.00 27.21
N ARG A 211 -0.65 -7.41 26.49
CA ARG A 211 -0.68 -7.82 25.08
C ARG A 211 -1.31 -6.78 24.16
N ARG A 212 -1.07 -5.50 24.44
CA ARG A 212 -1.62 -4.37 23.68
C ARG A 212 -0.60 -3.81 22.69
N PHE A 213 -1.06 -3.68 21.46
CA PHE A 213 -0.25 -3.22 20.33
C PHE A 213 -1.00 -2.15 19.55
N VAL A 214 -0.26 -1.37 18.76
CA VAL A 214 -0.77 -0.27 17.95
C VAL A 214 -0.22 -0.37 16.52
N SER A 215 -1.02 0.01 15.53
CA SER A 215 -0.53 0.27 14.18
C SER A 215 0.53 1.38 14.18
N PRO A 216 1.66 1.24 13.48
CA PRO A 216 2.61 2.34 13.32
C PRO A 216 1.93 3.56 12.68
N TYR A 217 2.22 4.76 13.18
CA TYR A 217 1.53 6.00 12.78
C TYR A 217 1.53 6.24 11.25
N TYR A 218 2.68 6.01 10.60
CA TYR A 218 2.84 6.18 9.16
C TYR A 218 2.43 4.94 8.34
N TRP A 219 2.12 3.80 8.99
CA TRP A 219 1.61 2.59 8.32
C TRP A 219 0.10 2.40 8.49
N ALA A 220 -0.53 3.19 9.35
CA ALA A 220 -1.97 3.15 9.54
C ALA A 220 -2.68 3.29 8.18
N PRO A 221 -3.66 2.42 7.87
CA PRO A 221 -4.29 2.41 6.57
C PRO A 221 -4.98 3.74 6.29
N GLN A 222 -4.87 4.24 5.07
CA GLN A 222 -5.69 5.34 4.56
C GLN A 222 -7.01 4.79 3.99
N ARG A 223 -7.95 5.65 3.61
CA ARG A 223 -9.28 5.27 3.09
C ARG A 223 -9.21 4.12 2.06
N TRP A 224 -9.79 2.97 2.42
CA TRP A 224 -9.81 1.70 1.67
C TRP A 224 -8.46 1.05 1.38
N GLY A 225 -7.39 1.58 1.96
CA GLY A 225 -6.16 0.83 2.20
C GLY A 225 -6.33 -0.13 3.38
N TYR A 226 -5.44 -1.11 3.44
CA TYR A 226 -5.46 -2.14 4.47
C TYR A 226 -4.07 -2.55 4.94
N ASN A 227 -4.00 -3.00 6.19
CA ASN A 227 -2.84 -3.64 6.80
C ASN A 227 -3.05 -5.15 6.87
N VAL A 228 -1.94 -5.89 6.78
CA VAL A 228 -1.89 -7.34 7.01
C VAL A 228 -0.90 -7.62 8.12
N ILE A 229 -1.37 -8.29 9.18
CA ILE A 229 -0.59 -8.60 10.37
C ILE A 229 -0.61 -10.11 10.54
N GLU A 230 0.55 -10.75 10.46
CA GLU A 230 0.65 -12.17 10.82
C GLU A 230 0.57 -12.30 12.35
N LEU A 231 -0.26 -13.23 12.80
CA LEU A 231 -0.42 -13.59 14.21
C LEU A 231 0.19 -14.98 14.41
N PHE A 232 0.94 -15.12 15.50
CA PHE A 232 1.58 -16.36 15.91
C PHE A 232 0.84 -16.91 17.13
N PRO A 233 -0.05 -17.90 16.97
CA PRO A 233 -0.68 -18.57 18.09
C PRO A 233 0.37 -19.18 19.02
N GLU A 234 0.11 -19.14 20.33
CA GLU A 234 0.98 -19.77 21.32
C GLU A 234 0.94 -21.30 21.21
N ALA A 235 2.00 -21.95 21.67
CA ALA A 235 2.09 -23.39 21.66
C ALA A 235 0.89 -24.03 22.39
N GLY A 236 0.12 -24.86 21.68
CA GLY A 236 -1.07 -25.54 22.21
C GLY A 236 -2.36 -24.71 22.21
N ALA A 237 -2.35 -23.48 21.67
CA ALA A 237 -3.57 -22.69 21.52
C ALA A 237 -4.59 -23.39 20.60
N SER A 238 -5.83 -23.51 21.06
CA SER A 238 -6.97 -23.98 20.25
C SER A 238 -7.78 -22.82 19.65
N ASP A 239 -7.62 -21.63 20.19
CA ASP A 239 -8.24 -20.41 19.70
C ASP A 239 -7.43 -19.17 20.07
N ILE A 240 -7.62 -18.11 19.29
CA ILE A 240 -7.07 -16.78 19.54
C ILE A 240 -8.21 -15.77 19.69
N THR A 241 -7.96 -14.71 20.46
CA THR A 241 -8.88 -13.57 20.54
C THR A 241 -8.15 -12.28 20.18
N VAL A 242 -8.76 -11.48 19.31
CA VAL A 242 -8.33 -10.12 18.96
C VAL A 242 -9.40 -9.15 19.45
N ALA A 243 -9.11 -8.35 20.47
CA ALA A 243 -9.90 -7.18 20.80
C ALA A 243 -9.39 -5.99 19.97
N PHE A 244 -10.29 -5.26 19.31
CA PHE A 244 -9.96 -4.17 18.39
C PHE A 244 -10.43 -2.83 18.94
N ARG A 245 -9.62 -1.79 18.76
CA ARG A 245 -9.93 -0.40 19.10
C ARG A 245 -9.37 0.55 18.03
N GLY A 246 -10.24 1.14 17.24
CA GLY A 246 -9.91 2.24 16.33
C GLY A 246 -9.67 3.54 17.09
N VAL A 247 -8.72 4.34 16.60
CA VAL A 247 -8.51 5.71 17.06
C VAL A 247 -9.54 6.62 16.39
N ILE A 248 -10.42 7.20 17.19
CA ILE A 248 -11.45 8.12 16.72
C ILE A 248 -10.81 9.49 16.48
N GLN A 249 -11.00 10.03 15.29
CA GLN A 249 -10.42 11.29 14.85
C GLN A 249 -11.52 12.24 14.37
N ASP A 250 -11.40 13.51 14.74
CA ASP A 250 -12.30 14.57 14.30
C ASP A 250 -12.19 14.77 12.78
N GLY A 251 -13.34 14.83 12.10
CA GLY A 251 -13.42 15.02 10.64
C GLY A 251 -13.13 13.77 9.79
N ALA A 252 -12.52 12.73 10.35
CA ALA A 252 -12.12 11.54 9.59
C ALA A 252 -13.26 10.58 9.25
N ASN A 253 -14.44 10.73 9.89
CA ASN A 253 -15.56 9.78 9.82
C ASN A 253 -15.08 8.34 10.09
N THR A 254 -14.39 8.17 11.23
CA THR A 254 -13.63 6.95 11.55
C THR A 254 -14.49 5.69 11.44
N GLY A 255 -14.04 4.74 10.62
CA GLY A 255 -14.64 3.42 10.49
C GLY A 255 -13.63 2.40 10.02
N PHE A 256 -13.89 1.13 10.34
CA PHE A 256 -13.01 0.01 10.02
C PHE A 256 -13.79 -1.21 9.57
N ARG A 257 -13.12 -2.03 8.77
CA ARG A 257 -13.42 -3.46 8.57
C ARG A 257 -12.23 -4.29 8.98
N TYR A 258 -12.46 -5.34 9.74
CA TYR A 258 -11.39 -6.22 10.18
C TYR A 258 -11.84 -7.67 10.31
N GLY A 259 -10.92 -8.59 10.06
CA GLY A 259 -11.19 -10.02 10.07
C GLY A 259 -9.91 -10.84 10.15
N LEU A 260 -10.07 -12.13 10.47
CA LEU A 260 -8.99 -13.11 10.51
C LEU A 260 -9.06 -14.02 9.29
N VAL A 261 -7.90 -14.34 8.73
CA VAL A 261 -7.72 -15.31 7.66
C VAL A 261 -6.78 -16.40 8.15
N ALA A 262 -7.27 -17.63 8.25
CA ALA A 262 -6.43 -18.80 8.45
C ALA A 262 -6.14 -19.47 7.11
N THR A 263 -4.90 -19.91 6.95
CA THR A 263 -4.44 -20.54 5.71
C THR A 263 -3.37 -21.58 6.00
N ASP A 264 -3.17 -22.50 5.05
CA ASP A 264 -2.06 -23.44 5.10
C ASP A 264 -0.71 -22.73 4.85
N SER A 265 0.38 -23.44 5.12
CA SER A 265 1.74 -22.90 4.92
C SER A 265 2.03 -22.40 3.50
N GLY A 266 1.34 -22.94 2.48
CA GLY A 266 1.49 -22.54 1.08
C GLY A 266 0.56 -21.41 0.63
N LEU A 267 -0.30 -20.91 1.52
CA LEU A 267 -1.31 -19.89 1.22
C LEU A 267 -2.25 -20.28 0.07
N THR A 268 -2.68 -21.54 0.03
CA THR A 268 -3.47 -22.13 -1.07
C THR A 268 -4.93 -22.36 -0.71
N THR A 269 -5.24 -22.39 0.59
CA THR A 269 -6.56 -22.61 1.17
C THR A 269 -6.87 -21.52 2.18
N SER A 270 -8.13 -21.11 2.28
CA SER A 270 -8.51 -20.00 3.17
C SER A 270 -9.72 -20.34 4.01
N ARG A 271 -9.66 -19.94 5.28
CA ARG A 271 -10.79 -19.91 6.20
C ARG A 271 -10.90 -18.52 6.81
N TYR A 272 -12.00 -17.86 6.51
CA TYR A 272 -12.28 -16.49 6.92
C TYR A 272 -13.07 -16.48 8.24
N SER A 273 -12.76 -15.55 9.14
CA SER A 273 -13.72 -15.18 10.18
C SER A 273 -14.90 -14.43 9.56
N GLN A 274 -15.98 -14.25 10.33
CA GLN A 274 -16.94 -13.20 10.00
C GLN A 274 -16.21 -11.85 9.96
N LEU A 275 -16.45 -11.05 8.92
CA LEU A 275 -15.97 -9.66 8.86
C LEU A 275 -16.64 -8.85 9.96
N LYS A 276 -15.85 -8.09 10.71
CA LYS A 276 -16.35 -7.14 11.71
C LYS A 276 -16.29 -5.72 11.17
N ALA A 277 -17.23 -4.91 11.63
CA ALA A 277 -17.37 -3.50 11.29
C ALA A 277 -17.39 -2.65 12.57
N GLY A 278 -16.89 -1.41 12.47
CA GLY A 278 -16.94 -0.42 13.53
C GLY A 278 -15.59 -0.17 14.22
N THR A 279 -15.59 0.74 15.19
CA THR A 279 -14.37 1.20 15.89
C THR A 279 -13.97 0.30 17.05
N ASP A 280 -14.84 -0.57 17.51
CA ASP A 280 -14.64 -1.38 18.71
C ASP A 280 -15.25 -2.76 18.49
N GLY A 281 -14.57 -3.79 19.00
CA GLY A 281 -15.13 -5.13 19.00
C GLY A 281 -14.10 -6.19 19.34
N ALA A 282 -14.48 -7.44 19.14
CA ALA A 282 -13.58 -8.57 19.31
C ALA A 282 -13.91 -9.69 18.32
N ILE A 283 -12.87 -10.44 17.94
CA ILE A 283 -12.98 -11.67 17.16
C ILE A 283 -12.35 -12.78 17.99
N ARG A 284 -13.11 -13.85 18.24
CA ARG A 284 -12.58 -15.12 18.73
C ARG A 284 -12.59 -16.11 17.56
N PHE A 285 -11.49 -16.84 17.36
CA PHE A 285 -11.31 -17.67 16.19
C PHE A 285 -10.54 -18.95 16.54
N CYS A 286 -11.13 -20.10 16.23
CA CYS A 286 -10.48 -21.39 16.43
C CYS A 286 -9.29 -21.53 15.48
N VAL A 287 -8.17 -22.01 15.99
CA VAL A 287 -6.94 -22.26 15.22
C VAL A 287 -6.62 -23.75 15.23
N SER A 288 -6.10 -24.24 14.12
CA SER A 288 -5.59 -25.60 13.99
C SER A 288 -4.06 -25.59 13.97
N ALA A 289 -3.45 -26.72 14.33
CA ALA A 289 -2.01 -26.87 14.19
C ALA A 289 -1.58 -26.63 12.73
N ASN A 290 -0.47 -25.92 12.54
CA ASN A 290 0.14 -25.60 11.25
C ASN A 290 -0.65 -24.61 10.35
N GLU A 291 -1.73 -24.00 10.84
CA GLU A 291 -2.32 -22.84 10.16
C GLU A 291 -1.46 -21.59 10.38
N ARG A 292 -1.32 -20.78 9.32
CA ARG A 292 -0.89 -19.39 9.43
C ARG A 292 -2.12 -18.51 9.61
N ILE A 293 -2.05 -17.55 10.51
CA ILE A 293 -3.17 -16.67 10.83
C ILE A 293 -2.80 -15.23 10.52
N PHE A 294 -3.67 -14.54 9.79
CA PHE A 294 -3.49 -13.13 9.43
C PHE A 294 -4.68 -12.32 9.92
N LEU A 295 -4.42 -11.25 10.66
CA LEU A 295 -5.37 -10.17 10.89
C LEU A 295 -5.27 -9.19 9.73
N VAL A 296 -6.41 -8.88 9.13
CA VAL A 296 -6.55 -7.84 8.10
C VAL A 296 -7.37 -6.70 8.67
N VAL A 297 -6.87 -5.48 8.54
CA VAL A 297 -7.55 -4.26 9.00
C VAL A 297 -7.60 -3.26 7.86
N THR A 298 -8.81 -2.90 7.45
CA THR A 298 -9.09 -1.96 6.36
C THR A 298 -9.70 -0.70 6.94
N ALA A 299 -9.18 0.47 6.55
CA ALA A 299 -9.80 1.73 6.91
C ALA A 299 -11.02 1.98 6.02
N THR A 300 -12.18 2.12 6.61
CA THR A 300 -13.45 2.23 5.89
C THR A 300 -14.28 3.35 6.49
N PRO A 301 -14.03 4.62 6.10
CA PRO A 301 -14.75 5.75 6.68
C PRO A 301 -16.26 5.59 6.53
N THR A 302 -17.00 5.97 7.56
CA THR A 302 -18.47 5.80 7.62
C THR A 302 -19.23 6.80 6.75
N GLN A 303 -18.52 7.75 6.16
CA GLN A 303 -19.04 8.66 5.13
C GLN A 303 -18.11 8.68 3.94
N TYR A 304 -18.69 8.86 2.76
CA TYR A 304 -17.92 8.98 1.52
C TYR A 304 -16.93 10.15 1.60
N GLN A 305 -15.64 9.83 1.46
CA GLN A 305 -14.55 10.79 1.41
C GLN A 305 -14.03 10.86 -0.02
N ASN A 306 -14.29 11.97 -0.73
CA ASN A 306 -13.72 12.17 -2.06
C ASN A 306 -12.24 12.58 -1.93
N ILE A 307 -11.36 11.91 -2.69
CA ILE A 307 -9.93 12.21 -2.76
C ILE A 307 -9.61 12.49 -4.23
N PRO A 308 -9.82 13.74 -4.71
CA PRO A 308 -9.55 14.08 -6.10
C PRO A 308 -8.05 14.18 -6.37
N TRP A 309 -7.65 13.97 -7.62
CA TRP A 309 -6.29 14.26 -8.05
C TRP A 309 -5.96 15.76 -7.96
N THR A 310 -4.72 16.08 -7.59
CA THR A 310 -4.16 17.44 -7.64
C THR A 310 -2.80 17.40 -8.34
N ALA A 311 -2.51 18.42 -9.16
CA ALA A 311 -1.29 18.43 -9.98
C ALA A 311 0.01 18.40 -9.18
N GLN A 312 0.06 19.15 -8.07
CA GLN A 312 1.25 19.21 -7.23
C GLN A 312 1.53 17.86 -6.56
N GLY A 313 2.75 17.36 -6.66
CA GLY A 313 3.13 16.03 -6.14
C GLY A 313 2.41 14.88 -6.85
N ASP A 314 1.76 15.13 -7.99
CA ASP A 314 0.88 14.17 -8.68
C ASP A 314 -0.12 13.51 -7.72
N GLY A 315 -0.73 14.29 -6.84
CA GLY A 315 -1.71 13.81 -5.87
C GLY A 315 -1.85 14.73 -4.66
N PRO A 316 -2.93 14.56 -3.86
CA PRO A 316 -3.15 15.37 -2.68
C PRO A 316 -1.99 15.23 -1.69
N SER A 317 -1.78 16.26 -0.88
CA SER A 317 -0.75 16.24 0.16
C SER A 317 -0.97 15.07 1.10
N TYR A 318 0.06 14.24 1.30
CA TYR A 318 0.00 13.11 2.22
C TYR A 318 -0.43 13.54 3.64
N ALA A 319 0.04 14.70 4.11
CA ALA A 319 -0.30 15.24 5.42
C ALA A 319 -1.77 15.68 5.53
N SER A 320 -2.43 15.96 4.39
CA SER A 320 -3.85 16.31 4.32
C SER A 320 -4.79 15.09 4.28
N LEU A 321 -4.23 13.88 4.17
CA LEU A 321 -4.99 12.64 4.11
C LEU A 321 -5.05 11.97 5.49
N TYR A 322 -6.26 11.70 5.96
CA TYR A 322 -6.44 10.89 7.16
C TYR A 322 -5.88 9.48 6.94
N ARG A 323 -5.02 9.09 7.88
CA ARG A 323 -4.73 7.68 8.16
C ARG A 323 -5.60 7.25 9.32
N TYR A 324 -5.84 5.96 9.49
CA TYR A 324 -6.76 5.44 10.49
C TYR A 324 -6.02 4.51 11.45
N PRO A 325 -5.35 5.06 12.48
CA PRO A 325 -4.63 4.25 13.47
C PRO A 325 -5.59 3.39 14.27
N TYR A 326 -5.10 2.24 14.72
CA TYR A 326 -5.85 1.31 15.56
C TYR A 326 -4.93 0.64 16.57
N MET A 327 -5.54 0.08 17.60
CA MET A 327 -4.91 -0.74 18.63
C MET A 327 -5.59 -2.10 18.66
N ILE A 328 -4.82 -3.10 19.06
CA ILE A 328 -5.34 -4.44 19.35
C ILE A 328 -4.85 -4.94 20.70
N ALA A 329 -5.65 -5.81 21.33
CA ALA A 329 -5.20 -6.66 22.43
C ALA A 329 -5.37 -8.13 22.02
N LEU A 330 -4.35 -8.94 22.27
CA LEU A 330 -4.34 -10.34 21.87
C LEU A 330 -4.47 -11.28 23.08
N GLN A 331 -5.12 -12.42 22.87
CA GLN A 331 -5.07 -13.57 23.77
C GLN A 331 -4.63 -14.79 22.97
N ASN A 332 -3.76 -15.62 23.57
CA ASN A 332 -3.20 -16.85 23.00
C ASN A 332 -2.42 -16.66 21.68
N ALA A 333 -1.96 -15.44 21.38
CA ALA A 333 -1.15 -15.14 20.21
C ALA A 333 -0.26 -13.91 20.41
N TRP A 334 0.72 -13.76 19.53
CA TRP A 334 1.59 -12.59 19.40
C TRP A 334 1.56 -12.05 17.96
N PRO A 335 1.63 -10.73 17.71
CA PRO A 335 1.70 -10.20 16.36
C PRO A 335 3.13 -10.20 15.82
N GLU A 336 3.29 -10.19 14.50
CA GLU A 336 4.57 -9.97 13.81
C GLU A 336 5.38 -8.83 14.47
N GLY A 337 6.64 -9.13 14.83
CA GLY A 337 7.43 -8.28 15.72
C GLY A 337 7.70 -8.89 17.09
N PHE A 338 6.81 -9.78 17.53
CA PHE A 338 6.79 -10.34 18.88
C PHE A 338 6.48 -11.83 18.82
N ARG A 339 7.20 -12.63 19.61
CA ARG A 339 6.98 -14.06 19.75
C ARG A 339 7.31 -14.51 21.17
N ASP A 340 6.46 -15.38 21.71
CA ASP A 340 6.67 -16.03 23.01
C ASP A 340 7.02 -15.04 24.14
N GLY A 341 6.36 -13.88 24.15
CA GLY A 341 6.58 -12.83 25.15
C GLY A 341 7.87 -12.02 24.96
N THR A 342 8.54 -12.14 23.82
CA THR A 342 9.77 -11.42 23.50
C THR A 342 9.66 -10.67 22.18
N LEU A 343 10.49 -9.63 21.99
CA LEU A 343 10.70 -9.04 20.68
C LEU A 343 11.45 -10.04 19.79
N ASP A 344 11.10 -10.10 18.51
CA ASP A 344 11.80 -10.93 17.54
C ASP A 344 13.33 -10.70 17.58
N ALA A 345 14.08 -11.77 17.36
CA ALA A 345 15.52 -11.65 17.17
C ALA A 345 15.86 -10.72 15.99
N CYS A 346 17.00 -10.05 16.09
CA CYS A 346 17.49 -9.26 14.96
C CYS A 346 17.84 -10.18 13.77
N PRO A 347 17.59 -9.73 12.52
CA PRO A 347 17.97 -10.50 11.34
C PRO A 347 19.46 -10.88 11.33
N ALA A 348 19.79 -11.97 10.64
CA ALA A 348 21.16 -12.45 10.53
C ALA A 348 22.13 -11.32 10.10
N GLY A 349 23.30 -11.27 10.75
CA GLY A 349 24.29 -10.21 10.54
C GLY A 349 24.04 -8.91 11.30
N THR A 350 22.97 -8.83 12.09
CA THR A 350 22.65 -7.66 12.92
C THR A 350 22.44 -8.03 14.38
N VAL A 351 22.60 -7.05 15.27
CA VAL A 351 22.40 -7.14 16.71
C VAL A 351 21.55 -5.96 17.19
N ARG A 352 21.03 -6.05 18.42
CA ARG A 352 20.34 -4.93 19.06
C ARG A 352 21.33 -3.79 19.29
N HIS A 353 21.05 -2.63 18.69
CA HIS A 353 21.90 -1.44 18.78
C HIS A 353 21.75 -0.79 20.15
N SER A 354 22.86 -0.43 20.80
CA SER A 354 22.83 0.15 22.16
C SER A 354 22.12 1.51 22.22
N ASN A 355 22.12 2.25 21.11
CA ASN A 355 21.40 3.51 20.98
C ASN A 355 20.10 3.30 20.19
N GLY A 356 19.00 3.07 20.90
CA GLY A 356 17.63 2.94 20.36
C GLY A 356 17.04 1.53 20.27
N ASN A 357 17.85 0.48 20.51
CA ASN A 357 17.42 -0.93 20.57
C ASN A 357 16.88 -1.53 19.25
N GLY A 358 17.08 -0.87 18.11
CA GLY A 358 16.83 -1.43 16.78
C GLY A 358 17.86 -2.45 16.33
N CYS A 359 17.73 -2.96 15.11
CA CYS A 359 18.67 -3.96 14.58
C CYS A 359 19.68 -3.33 13.63
N ALA A 360 20.97 -3.49 13.91
CA ALA A 360 22.05 -2.97 13.08
C ALA A 360 23.30 -3.89 13.12
N PRO A 361 24.21 -3.82 12.14
CA PRO A 361 25.52 -4.47 12.27
C PRO A 361 26.22 -4.00 13.54
N ALA A 362 26.98 -4.89 14.19
CA ALA A 362 27.71 -4.58 15.42
C ALA A 362 28.75 -3.45 15.25
N SER A 363 29.16 -3.17 14.01
CA SER A 363 30.06 -2.08 13.64
C SER A 363 29.38 -0.71 13.46
N THR A 364 28.05 -0.64 13.54
CA THR A 364 27.33 0.64 13.46
C THR A 364 27.79 1.57 14.59
N PRO A 365 28.20 2.82 14.30
CA PRO A 365 28.69 3.73 15.34
C PRO A 365 27.64 4.04 16.41
N SER A 366 28.06 4.10 17.68
CA SER A 366 27.17 4.40 18.82
C SER A 366 26.51 5.79 18.76
N SER A 367 27.08 6.72 17.97
CA SER A 367 26.51 8.04 17.70
C SER A 367 25.25 7.99 16.82
N VAL A 368 25.05 6.92 16.06
CA VAL A 368 23.84 6.68 15.27
C VAL A 368 22.72 6.21 16.20
N TYR A 369 21.52 6.75 16.03
CA TYR A 369 20.33 6.22 16.70
C TYR A 369 19.63 5.24 15.77
N VAL A 370 19.32 4.03 16.25
CA VAL A 370 18.52 3.02 15.53
C VAL A 370 17.36 2.61 16.43
N GLY A 371 16.17 3.12 16.13
CA GLY A 371 14.95 2.94 16.91
C GLY A 371 14.49 1.47 16.98
N PRO A 372 13.62 1.12 17.94
CA PRO A 372 13.39 -0.28 18.34
C PRO A 372 12.85 -1.19 17.23
N TYR A 373 12.17 -0.61 16.24
CA TYR A 373 11.61 -1.31 15.08
C TYR A 373 12.40 -1.08 13.78
N ALA A 374 13.35 -0.15 13.80
CA ALA A 374 14.19 0.20 12.66
C ALA A 374 15.29 -0.85 12.42
N ARG A 375 15.72 -0.93 11.16
CA ARG A 375 16.70 -1.93 10.71
C ARG A 375 17.77 -1.31 9.81
N VAL A 376 19.03 -1.63 10.07
CA VAL A 376 20.14 -1.41 9.14
C VAL A 376 20.61 -2.78 8.67
N LEU A 377 20.35 -3.12 7.41
CA LEU A 377 20.70 -4.41 6.82
C LEU A 377 21.83 -4.30 5.79
N GLY A 378 22.17 -3.09 5.39
CA GLY A 378 23.25 -2.78 4.46
C GLY A 378 23.51 -1.28 4.39
N GLY A 379 24.20 -0.84 3.33
CA GLY A 379 24.60 0.55 3.15
C GLY A 379 25.63 1.01 4.19
N THR A 380 25.78 2.33 4.33
CA THR A 380 26.65 2.96 5.34
C THR A 380 25.85 3.97 6.15
N VAL A 381 25.84 3.80 7.47
CA VAL A 381 25.18 4.72 8.40
C VAL A 381 26.23 5.27 9.35
N SER A 382 26.30 6.61 9.47
CA SER A 382 27.36 7.29 10.23
C SER A 382 26.92 8.65 10.77
N GLY A 383 27.83 9.32 11.49
CA GLY A 383 27.57 10.65 12.06
C GLY A 383 26.50 10.58 13.15
N ASN A 384 25.56 11.53 13.13
CA ASN A 384 24.44 11.60 14.07
C ASN A 384 23.11 11.21 13.41
N ALA A 385 23.16 10.32 12.41
CA ALA A 385 21.98 9.84 11.72
C ALA A 385 20.98 9.20 12.70
N ARG A 386 19.69 9.41 12.45
CA ARG A 386 18.59 8.78 13.19
C ARG A 386 17.79 7.91 12.24
N ILE A 387 17.75 6.61 12.52
CA ILE A 387 16.90 5.64 11.82
C ILE A 387 15.76 5.29 12.78
N GLU A 388 14.55 5.72 12.45
CA GLU A 388 13.39 5.73 13.35
C GLU A 388 12.22 4.92 12.76
N ASP A 389 11.17 4.75 13.56
CA ASP A 389 9.96 4.03 13.18
C ASP A 389 10.28 2.63 12.60
N GLN A 390 9.75 2.31 11.43
CA GLN A 390 9.94 1.03 10.73
C GLN A 390 10.97 1.14 9.59
N ALA A 391 11.77 2.21 9.56
CA ALA A 391 12.72 2.45 8.48
C ALA A 391 13.74 1.32 8.35
N THR A 392 14.05 0.96 7.11
CA THR A 392 15.02 -0.09 6.77
C THR A 392 16.07 0.42 5.79
N ILE A 393 17.35 0.36 6.16
CA ILE A 393 18.47 0.71 5.29
C ILE A 393 19.00 -0.55 4.60
N ILE A 394 19.01 -0.55 3.26
CA ILE A 394 19.48 -1.64 2.41
C ILE A 394 20.75 -1.25 1.66
N SER A 395 20.78 -0.06 1.06
CA SER A 395 21.90 0.44 0.25
C SER A 395 21.93 1.96 0.22
N GLY A 396 23.11 2.54 -0.03
CA GLY A 396 23.36 3.98 0.00
C GLY A 396 24.01 4.46 1.30
N THR A 397 24.10 5.79 1.46
CA THR A 397 24.75 6.44 2.60
C THR A 397 23.78 7.31 3.38
N VAL A 398 23.69 7.08 4.70
CA VAL A 398 22.99 7.94 5.65
C VAL A 398 24.01 8.51 6.63
N SER A 399 24.48 9.73 6.38
CA SER A 399 25.57 10.35 7.16
C SER A 399 25.09 11.42 8.15
N GLY A 400 23.77 11.61 8.25
CA GLY A 400 23.08 12.60 9.09
C GLY A 400 21.58 12.58 8.82
N GLY A 401 20.84 13.48 9.46
CA GLY A 401 19.39 13.61 9.30
C GLY A 401 18.58 12.47 9.94
N THR A 402 17.31 12.41 9.58
CA THR A 402 16.36 11.41 10.08
C THR A 402 15.78 10.61 8.92
N VAL A 403 15.80 9.29 9.02
CA VAL A 403 15.09 8.34 8.16
C VAL A 403 14.06 7.62 9.01
N GLY A 404 12.77 7.85 8.76
CA GLY A 404 11.66 7.31 9.56
C GLY A 404 10.51 6.79 8.71
N ALA A 405 9.31 6.73 9.29
CA ALA A 405 8.11 6.14 8.72
C ALA A 405 8.36 4.69 8.24
N LEU A 406 8.05 4.40 6.98
CA LEU A 406 8.25 3.09 6.34
C LEU A 406 9.41 3.11 5.37
N SER A 407 10.30 4.10 5.47
CA SER A 407 11.33 4.34 4.45
C SER A 407 12.20 3.11 4.26
N VAL A 408 12.22 2.58 3.04
CA VAL A 408 13.18 1.55 2.63
C VAL A 408 14.23 2.21 1.75
N VAL A 409 15.47 2.33 2.24
CA VAL A 409 16.53 3.09 1.56
C VAL A 409 17.42 2.14 0.75
N GLY A 410 17.39 2.31 -0.58
CA GLY A 410 18.13 1.50 -1.53
C GLY A 410 17.41 0.21 -1.93
N VAL A 411 17.90 -0.42 -3.00
CA VAL A 411 17.36 -1.65 -3.59
C VAL A 411 18.49 -2.66 -3.75
N GLN A 412 18.27 -3.88 -3.27
CA GLN A 412 19.16 -4.99 -3.58
C GLN A 412 18.86 -5.54 -4.98
N SER A 413 19.89 -5.95 -5.72
CA SER A 413 19.68 -6.50 -7.06
C SER A 413 18.84 -7.77 -7.02
N HIS A 414 17.85 -7.86 -7.91
CA HIS A 414 17.03 -9.04 -8.15
C HIS A 414 16.65 -9.12 -9.65
N PRO A 415 16.06 -10.23 -10.14
CA PRO A 415 15.81 -10.42 -11.58
C PRO A 415 14.95 -9.35 -12.27
N GLY A 416 14.19 -8.55 -11.51
CA GLY A 416 13.32 -7.49 -12.02
C GLY A 416 13.82 -6.07 -11.76
N HIS A 417 14.95 -5.91 -11.06
CA HIS A 417 15.51 -4.60 -10.76
C HIS A 417 17.01 -4.69 -10.40
N GLY A 418 17.82 -3.78 -10.95
CA GLY A 418 19.24 -3.67 -10.60
C GLY A 418 19.45 -3.28 -9.12
N ALA A 419 20.69 -3.37 -8.64
CA ALA A 419 21.01 -2.73 -7.36
C ALA A 419 20.88 -1.21 -7.51
N ALA A 420 20.31 -0.54 -6.52
CA ALA A 420 20.22 0.91 -6.49
C ALA A 420 20.45 1.46 -5.09
N SER A 421 20.93 2.69 -5.01
CA SER A 421 21.19 3.40 -3.76
C SER A 421 20.36 4.68 -3.65
N PHE A 422 20.20 5.14 -2.42
CA PHE A 422 19.69 6.47 -2.12
C PHE A 422 20.44 7.06 -0.92
N ASN A 423 20.70 8.36 -0.93
CA ASN A 423 21.58 8.99 0.05
C ASN A 423 20.86 10.04 0.88
N VAL A 424 21.11 10.06 2.19
CA VAL A 424 20.55 11.03 3.14
C VAL A 424 21.69 11.71 3.89
N ARG A 425 21.71 13.05 3.87
CA ARG A 425 22.80 13.86 4.43
C ARG A 425 22.30 15.10 5.16
N GLY A 426 23.18 15.74 5.93
CA GLY A 426 22.88 17.00 6.61
C GLY A 426 21.83 16.81 7.71
N SER A 427 20.78 17.65 7.69
CA SER A 427 19.65 17.63 8.61
C SER A 427 18.34 17.23 7.92
N ALA A 428 18.42 16.57 6.76
CA ALA A 428 17.26 16.19 5.98
C ALA A 428 16.37 15.20 6.73
N VAL A 429 15.07 15.21 6.41
CA VAL A 429 14.09 14.27 6.97
C VAL A 429 13.48 13.46 5.84
N LEU A 430 13.64 12.14 5.87
CA LEU A 430 13.07 11.18 4.93
C LEU A 430 12.07 10.27 5.64
N GLN A 431 10.79 10.41 5.33
CA GLN A 431 9.69 9.66 5.93
C GLN A 431 8.75 9.15 4.83
N SER A 432 9.23 8.27 3.96
CA SER A 432 8.43 7.67 2.89
C SER A 432 7.48 6.59 3.42
N THR A 433 6.34 6.42 2.72
CA THR A 433 5.38 5.32 2.93
C THR A 433 5.17 4.47 1.68
N PHE A 434 5.91 4.73 0.61
CA PHE A 434 5.79 3.99 -0.65
C PHE A 434 7.08 3.19 -0.94
N TYR A 435 7.29 2.86 -2.21
CA TYR A 435 8.38 2.04 -2.73
C TYR A 435 9.78 2.46 -2.25
N PRO A 436 10.75 1.53 -2.32
CA PRO A 436 12.11 1.83 -1.89
C PRO A 436 12.70 3.05 -2.57
N LEU A 437 13.34 3.91 -1.80
CA LEU A 437 14.07 5.05 -2.32
C LEU A 437 15.27 4.54 -3.11
N GLY A 438 15.48 5.09 -4.31
CA GLY A 438 16.45 4.58 -5.28
C GLY A 438 15.85 3.67 -6.35
N TRP A 439 14.59 3.23 -6.22
CA TRP A 439 13.91 2.44 -7.25
C TRP A 439 13.76 3.22 -8.56
N PHE A 440 13.33 4.47 -8.50
CA PHE A 440 13.04 5.29 -9.69
C PHE A 440 14.20 6.22 -10.09
N ALA A 441 15.10 6.54 -9.15
CA ALA A 441 16.29 7.34 -9.39
C ALA A 441 17.48 6.79 -8.59
N ASN A 442 18.35 6.05 -9.27
CA ASN A 442 19.52 5.46 -8.63
C ASN A 442 20.52 6.54 -8.20
N ASN A 443 21.06 6.42 -6.98
CA ASN A 443 22.02 7.33 -6.37
C ASN A 443 21.49 8.76 -6.13
N ALA A 444 20.18 8.96 -6.22
CA ALA A 444 19.54 10.21 -5.80
C ALA A 444 19.77 10.48 -4.32
N SER A 445 19.59 11.74 -3.91
CA SER A 445 19.83 12.14 -2.53
C SER A 445 18.83 13.16 -1.99
N ILE A 446 18.75 13.22 -0.66
CA ILE A 446 18.14 14.34 0.06
C ILE A 446 19.16 14.89 1.06
N SER A 447 19.24 16.21 1.16
CA SER A 447 20.20 16.87 2.05
C SER A 447 19.69 18.20 2.58
N GLY A 448 20.54 18.92 3.31
CA GLY A 448 20.20 20.22 3.89
C GLY A 448 19.04 20.12 4.88
N THR A 449 18.00 20.92 4.67
CA THR A 449 16.78 20.97 5.48
C THR A 449 15.56 20.42 4.73
N ALA A 450 15.75 19.79 3.57
CA ALA A 450 14.65 19.20 2.82
C ALA A 450 13.94 18.12 3.65
N ARG A 451 12.61 18.09 3.52
CA ARG A 451 11.75 17.10 4.15
C ARG A 451 10.91 16.37 3.11
N TYR A 452 11.03 15.07 3.11
CA TYR A 452 10.28 14.12 2.30
C TYR A 452 9.29 13.41 3.24
N LEU A 453 7.98 13.62 3.05
CA LEU A 453 6.93 13.09 3.92
C LEU A 453 5.84 12.40 3.11
N GLY A 454 5.76 11.08 3.27
CA GLY A 454 4.68 10.22 2.80
C GLY A 454 4.56 10.12 1.28
N ASP A 455 4.06 8.97 0.86
CA ASP A 455 4.04 8.42 -0.50
C ASP A 455 5.01 9.05 -1.47
N LEU A 456 6.22 8.50 -1.63
CA LEU A 456 7.21 9.09 -2.53
C LEU A 456 7.65 8.18 -3.64
N GLU A 457 7.73 8.78 -4.82
CA GLU A 457 8.43 8.34 -6.02
C GLU A 457 9.38 9.47 -6.39
N VAL A 458 10.69 9.26 -6.26
CA VAL A 458 11.67 10.34 -6.42
C VAL A 458 12.37 10.15 -7.76
N TRP A 459 12.17 11.10 -8.66
CA TRP A 459 12.89 11.19 -9.93
C TRP A 459 14.00 12.24 -9.88
N SER A 460 13.94 13.15 -8.90
CA SER A 460 14.94 14.20 -8.74
C SER A 460 16.28 13.65 -8.27
N ASN A 461 17.37 14.22 -8.81
CA ASN A 461 18.72 13.86 -8.41
C ASN A 461 19.06 14.33 -6.98
N SER A 462 18.55 15.50 -6.55
CA SER A 462 18.71 15.99 -5.18
C SER A 462 17.78 17.15 -4.81
N LYS A 463 17.27 17.15 -3.56
CA LYS A 463 16.64 18.32 -2.93
C LYS A 463 17.38 18.71 -1.64
N THR A 464 17.52 20.01 -1.38
CA THR A 464 18.28 20.57 -0.24
C THR A 464 17.45 21.37 0.76
N SER A 465 16.26 21.82 0.35
CA SER A 465 15.30 22.58 1.18
C SER A 465 13.88 22.35 0.67
N GLY A 466 12.88 22.70 1.47
CA GLY A 466 11.45 22.57 1.14
C GLY A 466 10.83 21.26 1.65
N ASN A 467 9.51 21.22 1.62
CA ASN A 467 8.72 20.06 2.02
C ASN A 467 8.07 19.40 0.80
N PHE A 468 8.15 18.07 0.73
CA PHE A 468 7.73 17.27 -0.42
C PHE A 468 6.91 16.04 0.02
N TRP A 469 6.00 15.60 -0.86
CA TRP A 469 5.10 14.44 -0.76
C TRP A 469 4.78 13.95 -2.18
N GLY A 470 4.27 12.74 -2.39
CA GLY A 470 3.91 12.29 -3.74
C GLY A 470 5.12 12.12 -4.68
N LEU A 471 4.92 12.46 -5.95
CA LEU A 471 6.00 12.50 -6.94
C LEU A 471 6.96 13.66 -6.66
N VAL A 472 8.27 13.38 -6.61
CA VAL A 472 9.32 14.41 -6.47
C VAL A 472 10.20 14.41 -7.71
N ASP A 473 9.92 15.34 -8.61
CA ASP A 473 10.73 15.61 -9.81
C ASP A 473 11.67 16.81 -9.62
N ASP A 474 12.52 17.08 -10.61
CA ASP A 474 13.45 18.20 -10.57
C ASP A 474 12.77 19.57 -10.61
N GLY A 475 11.60 19.68 -11.25
CA GLY A 475 10.86 20.93 -11.44
C GLY A 475 10.10 21.43 -10.20
N TRP A 476 9.77 20.54 -9.26
CA TRP A 476 9.04 20.93 -8.05
C TRP A 476 9.96 21.46 -6.94
N ALA A 477 9.69 22.67 -6.45
CA ALA A 477 10.47 23.30 -5.39
C ALA A 477 10.05 22.92 -3.95
N GLY A 478 8.97 22.14 -3.79
CA GLY A 478 8.37 21.84 -2.50
C GLY A 478 7.46 22.98 -1.99
N VAL A 479 7.01 22.86 -0.75
CA VAL A 479 6.25 23.90 -0.03
C VAL A 479 6.92 24.28 1.28
N ASP A 480 6.50 25.40 1.86
CA ASP A 480 7.02 25.87 3.14
C ASP A 480 6.44 25.11 4.34
N THR A 481 5.17 24.70 4.26
CA THR A 481 4.46 24.05 5.37
C THR A 481 3.63 22.85 4.90
N MET A 482 3.54 21.84 5.76
CA MET A 482 2.61 20.71 5.61
C MET A 482 1.90 20.51 6.95
N THR A 483 0.58 20.55 6.93
CA THR A 483 -0.24 20.35 8.13
C THR A 483 -0.77 18.93 8.14
N GLU A 484 -0.43 18.20 9.18
CA GLU A 484 -0.86 16.83 9.37
C GLU A 484 -2.25 16.77 10.01
N VAL A 485 -3.18 16.04 9.38
CA VAL A 485 -4.57 15.89 9.87
C VAL A 485 -4.77 14.65 10.72
N THR A 486 -3.88 13.67 10.62
CA THR A 486 -3.98 12.41 11.37
C THR A 486 -3.59 12.63 12.84
N ALA A 487 -4.45 12.20 13.76
CA ALA A 487 -4.18 12.27 15.19
C ALA A 487 -2.88 11.54 15.56
N ALA A 488 -1.93 12.26 16.15
CA ALA A 488 -0.64 11.71 16.56
C ALA A 488 -0.76 10.86 17.85
N PRO A 489 0.12 9.86 18.05
CA PRO A 489 0.26 9.17 19.34
C PRO A 489 0.75 10.13 20.45
N PRO A 490 0.65 9.77 21.75
CA PRO A 490 0.24 8.47 22.27
C PRO A 490 -1.27 8.23 22.20
N TYR A 491 -1.66 7.00 21.85
CA TYR A 491 -3.05 6.56 21.92
C TYR A 491 -3.32 5.83 23.23
N THR A 492 -4.56 5.92 23.70
CA THR A 492 -4.97 5.31 24.96
C THR A 492 -5.96 4.18 24.68
N TRP A 493 -5.70 3.02 25.28
CA TRP A 493 -6.65 1.91 25.25
C TRP A 493 -7.98 2.30 25.90
N ARG A 494 -9.08 2.18 25.16
CA ARG A 494 -10.44 2.42 25.68
C ARG A 494 -11.02 1.10 26.18
N ASN A 495 -11.52 1.08 27.42
CA ASN A 495 -12.12 -0.12 28.01
C ASN A 495 -13.40 -0.51 27.27
#